data_AF-A0A084D7H1-F1
#
_entry.id   AF-A0A084D7H1-F1
#
_cell.length_a   1.000
_cell.length_b   1.000
_cell.length_c   1.000
_cell.angle_alpha   90.00
_cell.angle_beta   90.00
_cell.angle_gamma   90.00
#
_symmetry.space_group_name_H-M   'P 1'
#
loop_
_entity.id
_entity.type
_entity.pdbx_description
1 polymer ?
#
loop_
_entity_poly.entity_id
_entity_poly.type
_entity_poly.pdbx_seq_one_letter_code
_entity_poly.pdbx_strand_id
1 'polypeptide(L)'
;MRHEALARHLQLPAGLHKASGAILTLAECRRDPSAVLPPAQLSVAQKISLVKARWLAGEWSDIVYGTEGTVDRDKAIRELEAQSDIGRHLMEVELRAIEMTHEEAAQQGNP
;
A
#
# COMPACT_ATOMS: atom_id res chain seq x y z
N MET A 1 -16.43 -8.84 4.06
CA MET A 1 -15.78 -7.71 4.76
C MET A 1 -16.87 -6.86 5.42
N ARG A 2 -16.74 -6.44 6.70
CA ARG A 2 -17.72 -5.51 7.30
C ARG A 2 -17.61 -4.14 6.60
N HIS A 3 -18.71 -3.47 6.32
CA HIS A 3 -18.76 -2.18 5.58
C HIS A 3 -17.74 -1.13 6.08
N GLU A 4 -17.43 -1.12 7.38
CA GLU A 4 -16.48 -0.20 8.02
C GLU A 4 -15.01 -0.43 7.60
N ALA A 5 -14.60 -1.68 7.39
CA ALA A 5 -13.24 -1.99 6.97
C ALA A 5 -12.97 -1.47 5.55
N LEU A 6 -13.93 -1.67 4.63
CA LEU A 6 -13.84 -1.14 3.27
C LEU A 6 -13.81 0.39 3.24
N ALA A 7 -14.63 1.05 4.06
CA ALA A 7 -14.64 2.51 4.16
C ALA A 7 -13.29 3.08 4.62
N ARG A 8 -12.58 2.38 5.51
CA ARG A 8 -11.20 2.73 5.89
C ARG A 8 -10.25 2.57 4.71
N HIS A 9 -10.28 1.44 4.00
CA HIS A 9 -9.38 1.18 2.86
C HIS A 9 -9.56 2.18 1.70
N LEU A 10 -10.77 2.72 1.49
CA LEU A 10 -11.03 3.70 0.43
C LEU A 10 -10.20 5.00 0.57
N GLN A 11 -9.87 5.39 1.80
CA GLN A 11 -9.11 6.62 2.07
C GLN A 11 -7.60 6.39 2.12
N LEU A 12 -7.16 5.13 2.03
CA LEU A 12 -5.76 4.78 2.20
C LEU A 12 -5.00 4.89 0.87
N PRO A 13 -3.75 5.37 0.89
CA PRO A 13 -2.85 5.37 -0.26
C PRO A 13 -2.77 4.00 -0.91
N ALA A 14 -3.06 3.91 -2.22
CA ALA A 14 -3.17 2.63 -2.92
C ALA A 14 -2.58 2.65 -4.33
N GLY A 15 -2.14 3.80 -4.84
CA GLY A 15 -1.54 3.87 -6.16
C GLY A 15 -0.80 5.17 -6.41
N LEU A 16 -0.24 5.27 -7.62
CA LEU A 16 0.44 6.47 -8.10
C LEU A 16 -0.17 6.87 -9.44
N HIS A 17 -0.37 8.17 -9.63
CA HIS A 17 -0.83 8.72 -10.89
C HIS A 17 0.28 8.63 -11.96
N LYS A 18 -0.02 8.07 -13.14
CA LYS A 18 0.92 7.84 -14.25
C LYS A 18 1.70 9.08 -14.67
N ALA A 19 1.01 10.21 -14.85
CA ALA A 19 1.63 11.43 -15.36
C ALA A 19 2.32 12.29 -14.29
N SER A 20 1.67 12.53 -13.15
CA SER A 20 2.17 13.44 -12.11
C SER A 20 3.02 12.74 -11.04
N GLY A 21 2.95 11.41 -10.91
CA GLY A 21 3.57 10.67 -9.82
C GLY A 21 2.95 10.94 -8.45
N ALA A 22 1.78 11.59 -8.40
CA ALA A 22 1.07 11.84 -7.14
C ALA A 22 0.56 10.53 -6.54
N ILE A 23 0.63 10.40 -5.21
CA ILE A 23 0.02 9.28 -4.49
C ILE A 23 -1.49 9.45 -4.50
N LEU A 24 -2.19 8.39 -4.87
CA LEU A 24 -3.64 8.32 -4.96
C LEU A 24 -4.19 7.38 -3.88
N THR A 25 -5.32 7.77 -3.30
CA THR A 25 -6.14 6.89 -2.46
C THR A 25 -6.80 5.80 -3.29
N LEU A 26 -7.24 4.72 -2.65
CA LEU A 26 -8.01 3.68 -3.33
C LEU A 26 -9.28 4.23 -4.01
N ALA A 27 -9.99 5.17 -3.38
CA ALA A 27 -11.17 5.80 -3.98
C ALA A 27 -10.84 6.56 -5.27
N GLU A 28 -9.71 7.27 -5.31
CA GLU A 28 -9.26 7.98 -6.51
C GLU A 28 -8.82 7.00 -7.61
N CYS A 29 -8.09 5.95 -7.24
CA CYS A 29 -7.71 4.89 -8.18
C CYS A 29 -8.94 4.21 -8.82
N ARG A 30 -10.02 4.02 -8.07
CA ARG A 30 -11.28 3.47 -8.61
C ARG A 30 -12.00 4.43 -9.54
N ARG A 31 -11.91 5.73 -9.28
CA ARG A 31 -12.57 6.76 -10.10
C ARG A 31 -11.94 6.86 -11.48
N ASP A 32 -10.61 6.70 -11.57
CA ASP A 32 -9.89 6.64 -12.84
C ASP A 32 -8.78 5.57 -12.83
N PRO A 33 -9.12 4.29 -13.06
CA PRO A 33 -8.14 3.21 -13.08
C PRO A 33 -7.11 3.36 -14.21
N SER A 34 -7.49 4.06 -15.29
CA SER A 34 -6.63 4.25 -16.46
C SER A 34 -5.42 5.16 -16.16
N ALA A 35 -5.55 6.04 -15.17
CA ALA A 35 -4.50 6.95 -14.71
C ALA A 35 -3.55 6.34 -13.66
N VAL A 36 -3.79 5.11 -13.18
CA VAL A 36 -3.00 4.50 -12.09
C VAL A 36 -1.86 3.63 -12.61
N LEU A 37 -0.63 3.84 -12.11
CA LEU A 37 0.48 2.92 -12.34
C LEU A 37 0.29 1.64 -11.52
N PRO A 38 0.33 0.45 -12.14
CA PRO A 38 0.29 -0.80 -11.40
C PRO A 38 1.59 -1.00 -10.60
N PRO A 39 1.54 -1.66 -9.43
CA PRO A 39 2.71 -1.91 -8.58
C PRO A 39 3.92 -2.52 -9.31
N ALA A 40 3.68 -3.40 -10.29
CA ALA A 40 4.73 -4.01 -11.10
C ALA A 40 5.53 -3.00 -11.96
N GLN A 41 4.94 -1.85 -12.32
CA GLN A 41 5.59 -0.80 -13.12
C GLN A 41 6.23 0.30 -12.27
N LEU A 42 6.07 0.25 -10.95
CA LEU A 42 6.68 1.22 -10.05
C LEU A 42 8.18 0.93 -9.88
N SER A 43 8.98 1.99 -9.92
CA SER A 43 10.37 1.93 -9.46
C SER A 43 10.43 1.59 -7.97
N VAL A 44 11.59 1.12 -7.50
CA VAL A 44 11.80 0.82 -6.07
C VAL A 44 11.50 2.04 -5.19
N ALA A 45 11.95 3.23 -5.58
CA ALA A 45 11.69 4.47 -4.84
C ALA A 45 10.19 4.82 -4.76
N GLN A 46 9.44 4.56 -5.83
CA GLN A 46 7.99 4.75 -5.86
C GLN A 46 7.26 3.73 -4.99
N LYS A 47 7.69 2.46 -5.00
CA LYS A 47 7.17 1.42 -4.12
C LYS A 47 7.37 1.78 -2.65
N ILE A 48 8.57 2.20 -2.27
CA ILE A 48 8.88 2.68 -0.92
C ILE A 48 7.96 3.84 -0.53
N SER A 49 7.85 4.85 -1.40
CA SER A 49 7.04 6.04 -1.13
C SER A 49 5.56 5.69 -0.90
N LEU A 50 5.01 4.80 -1.72
CA LEU A 50 3.63 4.34 -1.60
C LEU A 50 3.40 3.56 -0.30
N VAL A 51 4.24 2.57 -0.01
CA VAL A 51 4.14 1.74 1.20
C VAL A 51 4.28 2.60 2.46
N LYS A 52 5.30 3.49 2.49
CA LYS A 52 5.50 4.42 3.59
C LYS A 52 4.29 5.33 3.80
N ALA A 53 3.75 5.93 2.74
CA ALA A 53 2.56 6.78 2.84
C ALA A 53 1.35 6.01 3.39
N ARG A 54 1.18 4.75 2.94
CA ARG A 54 0.10 3.88 3.40
C ARG A 54 0.21 3.54 4.88
N TRP A 55 1.39 3.16 5.35
CA TRP A 55 1.64 2.89 6.78
C TRP A 55 1.44 4.13 7.65
N LEU A 56 1.89 5.30 7.19
CA LEU A 56 1.71 6.58 7.89
C LEU A 56 0.23 7.01 7.93
N ALA A 57 -0.57 6.59 6.95
CA ALA A 57 -2.02 6.82 6.93
C ALA A 57 -2.83 5.88 7.84
N GLY A 58 -2.17 4.95 8.55
CA GLY A 58 -2.80 4.13 9.58
C GLY A 58 -3.19 2.70 9.16
N GLU A 59 -2.61 2.18 8.07
CA GLU A 59 -2.67 0.72 7.76
C GLU A 59 -1.73 -0.13 8.59
N TRP A 60 -0.79 0.50 9.30
CA TRP A 60 0.10 -0.24 10.17
C TRP A 60 -0.68 -0.75 11.39
N SER A 61 -0.89 -2.06 11.48
CA SER A 61 -1.27 -2.71 12.74
C SER A 61 -0.10 -2.58 13.69
N ASP A 62 -0.33 -2.06 14.89
CA ASP A 62 0.67 -1.43 15.78
C ASP A 62 1.97 -2.23 16.03
N ILE A 63 2.01 -3.53 15.75
CA ILE A 63 3.21 -4.38 15.82
C ILE A 63 3.15 -5.49 14.77
N VAL A 64 4.22 -5.65 13.97
CA VAL A 64 4.46 -6.89 13.19
C VAL A 64 5.43 -7.76 13.99
N TYR A 65 4.96 -8.94 14.43
CA TYR A 65 5.81 -9.95 15.07
C TYR A 65 6.51 -10.78 13.99
N GLY A 66 7.82 -10.59 13.83
CA GLY A 66 8.67 -11.45 13.00
C GLY A 66 9.48 -12.45 13.83
N THR A 67 10.14 -13.39 13.17
CA THR A 67 11.08 -14.35 13.79
C THR A 67 12.28 -13.67 14.47
N GLU A 68 12.58 -12.42 14.12
CA GLU A 68 13.66 -11.61 14.68
C GLU A 68 13.21 -10.60 15.75
N GLY A 69 11.96 -10.72 16.23
CA GLY A 69 11.39 -9.89 17.28
C GLY A 69 10.34 -8.88 16.79
N THR A 70 10.03 -7.92 17.66
CA THR A 70 9.03 -6.88 17.45
C THR A 70 9.55 -5.84 16.45
N VAL A 71 8.83 -5.65 15.33
CA VAL A 71 9.06 -4.53 14.42
C VAL A 71 7.93 -3.52 14.63
N ASP A 72 8.28 -2.36 15.17
CA ASP A 72 7.40 -1.20 15.19
C ASP A 72 7.45 -0.44 13.85
N ARG A 73 6.51 0.49 13.65
CA ARG A 73 6.37 1.26 12.41
C ARG A 73 7.65 2.04 12.06
N ASP A 74 8.32 2.62 13.05
CA ASP A 74 9.50 3.47 12.80
C ASP A 74 10.69 2.62 12.37
N LYS A 75 10.89 1.45 13.00
CA LYS A 75 11.86 0.45 12.54
C LYS A 75 11.50 -0.04 11.15
N ALA A 76 10.24 -0.40 10.89
CA ALA A 76 9.80 -0.84 9.56
C ALA A 76 10.10 0.18 8.46
N ILE A 77 9.83 1.47 8.71
CA ILE A 77 10.15 2.54 7.76
C ILE A 77 11.66 2.64 7.53
N ARG A 78 12.50 2.55 8.58
CA ARG A 78 13.96 2.56 8.42
C ARG A 78 14.46 1.37 7.59
N GLU A 79 13.96 0.16 7.89
CA GLU A 79 14.32 -1.06 7.14
C GLU A 79 13.88 -0.96 5.66
N LEU A 80 12.68 -0.43 5.42
CA LEU A 80 12.13 -0.17 4.10
C LEU A 80 13.00 0.82 3.32
N GLU A 81 13.40 1.94 3.92
CA GLU A 81 14.25 2.95 3.29
C GLU A 81 15.67 2.45 3.05
N ALA A 82 16.21 1.67 3.98
CA ALA A 82 17.51 1.01 3.85
C ALA A 82 17.51 -0.12 2.80
N GLN A 83 16.33 -0.55 2.35
CA GLN A 83 16.16 -1.73 1.49
C GLN A 83 16.90 -2.94 2.06
N SER A 84 16.75 -3.20 3.37
CA SER A 84 17.24 -4.43 3.99
C SER A 84 16.40 -5.63 3.54
N ASP A 85 16.81 -6.85 3.91
CA ASP A 85 16.01 -8.06 3.62
C ASP A 85 14.61 -7.98 4.24
N ILE A 86 14.53 -7.49 5.49
CA ILE A 86 13.26 -7.24 6.18
C ILE A 86 12.45 -6.17 5.44
N GLY A 87 13.07 -5.04 5.09
CA GLY A 87 12.40 -3.95 4.39
C GLY A 87 11.83 -4.36 3.03
N ARG A 88 12.60 -5.14 2.26
CA ARG A 88 12.13 -5.73 0.99
C ARG A 88 10.95 -6.67 1.20
N HIS A 89 11.03 -7.55 2.19
CA HIS A 89 9.95 -8.49 2.48
C HIS A 89 8.66 -7.78 2.92
N LEU A 90 8.77 -6.79 3.82
CA LEU A 90 7.62 -5.98 4.26
C LEU A 90 7.00 -5.21 3.07
N MET A 91 7.83 -4.67 2.18
CA MET A 91 7.37 -4.00 0.97
C MET A 91 6.58 -4.95 0.07
N GLU A 92 7.05 -6.18 -0.15
CA GLU A 92 6.36 -7.18 -0.97
C GLU A 92 4.98 -7.55 -0.40
N VAL A 93 4.91 -7.77 0.91
CA VAL A 93 3.66 -8.08 1.62
C VAL A 93 2.66 -6.94 1.46
N GLU A 94 3.08 -5.69 1.70
CA GLU A 94 2.18 -4.54 1.59
C GLU A 94 1.72 -4.30 0.15
N LEU A 95 2.63 -4.40 -0.83
CA LEU A 95 2.26 -4.25 -2.24
C LEU A 95 1.26 -5.33 -2.66
N ARG A 96 1.40 -6.57 -2.18
CA ARG A 96 0.43 -7.63 -2.44
C ARG A 96 -0.92 -7.33 -1.80
N ALA A 97 -0.94 -6.80 -0.59
CA ALA A 97 -2.18 -6.38 0.07
C ALA A 97 -2.88 -5.24 -0.70
N ILE A 98 -2.12 -4.28 -1.24
CA ILE A 98 -2.64 -3.21 -2.10
C ILE A 98 -3.27 -3.82 -3.36
N GLU A 99 -2.59 -4.74 -4.04
CA GLU A 99 -3.12 -5.43 -5.24
C GLU A 99 -4.44 -6.14 -4.96
N MET A 100 -4.50 -6.95 -3.89
CA MET A 100 -5.73 -7.64 -3.50
C MET A 100 -6.87 -6.66 -3.22
N THR A 101 -6.56 -5.53 -2.59
CA THR A 101 -7.56 -4.48 -2.31
C THR A 101 -8.12 -3.89 -3.62
N HIS A 102 -7.28 -3.70 -4.65
CA HIS A 102 -7.75 -3.28 -5.98
C HIS A 102 -8.61 -4.35 -6.66
N GLU A 103 -8.20 -5.62 -6.58
CA GLU A 103 -8.95 -6.75 -7.14
C GLU A 103 -10.37 -6.85 -6.53
N GLU A 104 -10.48 -6.78 -5.20
CA GLU A 104 -11.76 -6.80 -4.49
C GLU A 104 -12.62 -5.56 -4.82
N ALA A 105 -12.00 -4.37 -4.88
CA ALA A 105 -12.70 -3.13 -5.19
C ALA A 105 -13.25 -3.09 -6.63
N ALA A 106 -12.60 -3.78 -7.57
CA ALA A 106 -13.07 -3.95 -8.93
C ALA A 106 -14.26 -4.93 -9.00
N GLN A 107 -14.23 -6.03 -8.25
CA GLN A 107 -15.32 -7.01 -8.20
C GLN A 107 -16.63 -6.44 -7.64
N GLN A 108 -16.54 -5.51 -6.68
CA GLN A 108 -17.72 -4.85 -6.10
C GLN A 108 -18.25 -3.66 -6.92
N GLY A 109 -17.57 -3.29 -8.01
CA GLY A 109 -17.97 -2.20 -8.91
C GLY A 109 -18.76 -2.66 -10.14
N ASN A 110 -18.99 -3.96 -10.31
CA ASN A 110 -19.76 -4.51 -11.41
C ASN A 110 -21.18 -4.82 -10.90
N PRO A 111 -22.23 -4.09 -11.35
CA PRO A 111 -23.62 -4.44 -11.04
C PRO A 111 -24.04 -5.77 -11.68
#